data_AF-A0A450Z2J1-F1
#
_entry.id   AF-A0A450Z2J1-F1
#
_cell.length_a   1.000
_cell.length_b   1.000
_cell.length_c   1.000
_cell.angle_alpha   90.00
_cell.angle_beta   90.00
_cell.angle_gamma   90.00
#
_symmetry.space_group_name_H-M   'P 1'
#
loop_
_entity.id
_entity.type
_entity.pdbx_description
1 polymer ?
#
loop_
_entity_poly.entity_id
_entity_poly.type
_entity_poly.pdbx_seq_one_letter_code
_entity_poly.pdbx_strand_id
1 'polypeptide(L)'
;MSAIHALNGNPPPLPSTLWPEYHGSKYSHAHVEGFNSLIKYLVRLRRDGTIDDDNFNALIKMASATFVEVEISNRIDGVLGNKAFNKALNDQLLRLLK
;
A
#
# COMPACT_ATOMS: atom_id res chain seq x y z
N MET A 1 31.20 -25.28 -43.56
CA MET A 1 29.77 -24.95 -43.40
C MET A 1 29.62 -24.13 -42.14
N SER A 2 29.23 -22.87 -42.26
CA SER A 2 29.01 -21.94 -41.13
C SER A 2 27.69 -22.25 -40.42
N ALA A 3 27.72 -22.32 -39.10
CA ALA A 3 26.53 -22.22 -38.27
C ALA A 3 26.56 -20.88 -37.54
N ILE A 4 25.84 -19.91 -38.10
CA ILE A 4 25.48 -18.66 -37.42
C ILE A 4 24.18 -18.98 -36.66
N HIS A 5 24.20 -18.98 -35.33
CA HIS A 5 22.98 -18.98 -34.53
C HIS A 5 23.03 -17.86 -33.49
N ALA A 6 22.28 -16.81 -33.82
CA ALA A 6 21.44 -15.98 -32.97
C ALA A 6 22.01 -15.47 -31.63
N LEU A 7 22.55 -14.25 -31.67
CA LEU A 7 22.44 -13.29 -30.58
C LEU A 7 20.97 -12.86 -30.46
N ASN A 8 20.17 -13.58 -29.69
CA ASN A 8 18.86 -13.10 -29.22
C ASN A 8 18.99 -12.77 -27.73
N GLY A 9 19.43 -11.54 -27.45
CA GLY A 9 19.64 -11.04 -26.10
C GLY A 9 18.34 -10.71 -25.39
N ASN A 10 17.68 -11.73 -24.84
CA ASN A 10 16.83 -11.51 -23.67
C ASN A 10 17.73 -11.58 -22.43
N PRO A 11 17.80 -10.52 -21.59
CA PRO A 11 18.53 -10.62 -20.34
C PRO A 11 17.89 -11.72 -19.48
N PRO A 12 18.70 -12.49 -18.74
CA PRO A 12 18.18 -13.55 -17.88
C PRO A 12 17.20 -12.95 -16.86
N PRO A 13 16.11 -13.67 -16.53
CA PRO A 13 15.17 -13.20 -15.51
C PRO A 13 15.91 -13.05 -14.18
N LEU A 14 15.90 -11.84 -13.64
CA LEU A 14 16.44 -11.56 -12.31
C LEU A 14 15.66 -12.38 -11.26
N PRO A 15 16.33 -12.95 -10.25
CA PRO A 15 15.67 -13.71 -9.20
C PRO A 15 14.63 -12.85 -8.48
N SER A 16 13.41 -13.38 -8.35
CA SER A 16 12.25 -12.72 -7.74
C SER A 16 12.47 -12.28 -6.28
N THR A 17 13.59 -12.64 -5.67
CA THR A 17 13.99 -12.26 -4.30
C THR A 17 14.54 -10.84 -4.19
N LEU A 18 14.75 -10.13 -5.31
CA LEU A 18 15.28 -8.75 -5.30
C LEU A 18 14.20 -7.66 -5.27
N TRP A 19 12.93 -8.03 -5.40
CA TRP A 19 11.82 -7.08 -5.33
C TRP A 19 11.42 -6.91 -3.87
N PRO A 20 11.41 -5.68 -3.33
CA PRO A 20 10.72 -5.43 -2.07
C PRO A 20 9.28 -5.87 -2.30
N GLU A 21 8.81 -6.87 -1.55
CA GLU A 21 7.40 -7.23 -1.54
C GLU A 21 6.62 -5.96 -1.20
N TYR A 22 5.97 -5.40 -2.21
CA TYR A 22 5.18 -4.19 -2.06
C TYR A 22 3.88 -4.59 -1.36
N HIS A 23 3.93 -4.71 -0.03
CA HIS A 23 2.79 -5.11 0.80
C HIS A 23 1.66 -4.07 0.85
N GLY A 24 1.80 -2.93 0.15
CA GLY A 24 0.81 -1.84 0.15
C GLY A 24 -0.57 -2.21 -0.36
N SER A 25 -0.72 -3.30 -1.12
CA SER A 25 -2.02 -3.67 -1.72
C SER A 25 -2.94 -4.44 -0.77
N LYS A 26 -2.44 -5.38 0.03
CA LYS A 26 -3.30 -6.28 0.81
C LYS A 26 -3.87 -5.63 2.08
N TYR A 27 -3.09 -4.78 2.73
CA TYR A 27 -3.57 -3.97 3.86
C TYR A 27 -4.56 -2.89 3.41
N SER A 28 -4.47 -2.44 2.16
CA SER A 28 -5.34 -1.40 1.62
C SER A 28 -6.81 -1.85 1.51
N HIS A 29 -7.08 -3.12 1.20
CA HIS A 29 -8.46 -3.54 0.99
C HIS A 29 -9.21 -3.80 2.31
N ALA A 30 -8.56 -4.49 3.25
CA ALA A 30 -9.18 -4.87 4.52
C ALA A 30 -9.58 -3.66 5.38
N HIS A 31 -8.78 -2.58 5.38
CA HIS A 31 -9.10 -1.40 6.18
C HIS A 31 -10.29 -0.61 5.60
N VAL A 32 -10.43 -0.57 4.26
CA VAL A 32 -11.59 0.04 3.59
C VAL A 32 -12.87 -0.75 3.88
N GLU A 33 -12.81 -2.08 3.82
CA GLU A 33 -13.94 -2.93 4.15
C GLU A 33 -14.35 -2.81 5.63
N GLY A 34 -13.37 -2.74 6.54
CA GLY A 34 -13.60 -2.53 7.96
C GLY A 34 -14.27 -1.19 8.24
N PHE A 35 -13.78 -0.11 7.64
CA PHE A 35 -14.39 1.21 7.75
C PHE A 35 -15.83 1.22 7.22
N ASN A 36 -16.06 0.68 6.03
CA ASN A 36 -17.40 0.61 5.44
C ASN A 36 -18.39 -0.19 6.30
N SER A 37 -17.93 -1.29 6.90
CA SER A 37 -18.74 -2.11 7.80
C SER A 37 -19.10 -1.34 9.08
N LEU A 38 -18.15 -0.60 9.64
CA LEU A 38 -18.38 0.27 10.79
C LEU A 38 -19.41 1.36 10.50
N ILE A 39 -19.28 2.07 9.37
CA ILE A 39 -20.24 3.13 8.99
C ILE A 39 -21.66 2.56 8.84
N LYS A 40 -21.80 1.40 8.17
CA LYS A 40 -23.10 0.72 8.06
C LYS A 40 -23.69 0.39 9.43
N TYR A 41 -22.87 -0.08 10.36
CA TYR A 41 -23.31 -0.39 11.72
C TYR A 41 -23.77 0.88 12.48
N LEU A 42 -23.00 1.97 12.41
CA LEU A 42 -23.37 3.25 13.03
C LEU A 42 -24.68 3.81 12.47
N VAL A 43 -24.88 3.73 11.15
CA VAL A 43 -26.14 4.14 10.50
C VAL A 43 -27.31 3.32 11.00
N ARG A 44 -27.13 2.01 11.16
CA ARG A 44 -28.16 1.12 11.73
C ARG A 44 -28.49 1.52 13.17
N LEU A 45 -27.49 1.74 14.02
CA LEU A 45 -27.71 2.13 15.41
C LEU A 45 -28.49 3.44 15.53
N ARG A 46 -28.18 4.44 14.71
CA ARG A 46 -28.93 5.70 14.67
C ARG A 46 -30.38 5.48 14.22
N ARG A 47 -30.58 4.72 13.14
CA ARG A 47 -31.92 4.45 12.60
C ARG A 47 -32.80 3.70 13.59
N ASP A 48 -32.21 2.76 14.32
CA ASP A 48 -32.91 1.96 15.33
C ASP A 48 -33.13 2.75 16.64
N GLY A 49 -32.65 4.00 16.73
CA GLY A 49 -32.81 4.89 17.89
C GLY A 49 -31.89 4.56 19.07
N THR A 50 -30.96 3.63 18.89
CA THR A 50 -30.02 3.19 19.93
C THR A 50 -29.02 4.29 20.31
N ILE A 51 -28.66 5.14 19.34
CA ILE A 51 -27.82 6.32 19.55
C ILE A 51 -28.52 7.54 18.95
N ASP A 52 -28.35 8.68 19.61
CA ASP A 52 -28.82 9.97 19.11
C ASP A 52 -27.91 10.54 18.01
N ASP A 53 -28.35 11.66 17.43
CA ASP A 53 -27.65 12.34 16.34
C ASP A 53 -26.28 12.89 16.75
N ASP A 54 -26.14 13.33 18.00
CA ASP A 54 -24.89 13.90 18.51
C ASP A 54 -23.82 12.81 18.69
N ASN A 55 -24.20 11.69 19.32
CA ASN A 55 -23.34 10.53 19.48
C ASN A 55 -23.00 9.90 18.12
N PHE A 56 -23.96 9.79 17.20
CA PHE A 56 -23.70 9.33 15.85
C PHE A 56 -22.67 10.22 15.15
N ASN A 57 -22.86 11.55 15.17
CA ASN A 57 -21.94 12.49 14.54
C ASN A 57 -20.54 12.43 15.14
N ALA A 58 -20.42 12.28 16.47
CA ALA A 58 -19.14 12.12 17.14
C ALA A 58 -18.42 10.84 16.69
N LEU A 59 -19.14 9.71 16.64
CA LEU A 59 -18.59 8.42 16.20
C LEU A 59 -18.15 8.45 14.74
N ILE A 60 -18.93 9.06 13.85
CA ILE A 60 -18.56 9.22 12.43
C ILE A 60 -17.28 10.05 12.28
N LYS A 61 -17.15 11.15 13.03
CA LYS A 61 -15.94 11.99 13.00
C LYS A 61 -14.71 11.21 13.46
N MET A 62 -14.82 10.47 14.57
CA MET A 62 -13.73 9.65 15.08
C MET A 62 -13.32 8.57 14.07
N ALA A 63 -14.29 7.81 13.54
CA ALA A 63 -14.01 6.77 12.55
C ALA A 63 -13.32 7.33 11.30
N SER A 64 -13.78 8.50 10.83
CA SER A 64 -13.19 9.17 9.66
C SER A 64 -11.76 9.65 9.92
N ALA A 65 -11.51 10.22 11.11
CA ALA A 65 -10.19 10.68 11.50
C ALA A 65 -9.18 9.50 11.55
N THR A 66 -9.55 8.41 12.22
CA THR A 66 -8.71 7.21 12.29
C THR A 66 -8.45 6.60 10.91
N PHE A 67 -9.48 6.54 10.05
CA PHE A 67 -9.29 6.04 8.69
C PHE A 67 -8.29 6.87 7.88
N VAL A 68 -8.42 8.20 7.94
CA VAL A 68 -7.50 9.12 7.25
C VAL A 68 -6.08 9.02 7.80
N GLU A 69 -5.93 8.89 9.12
CA GLU A 69 -4.62 8.70 9.77
C GLU A 69 -3.91 7.44 9.26
N VAL A 70 -4.62 6.32 9.18
CA VAL A 70 -4.07 5.06 8.64
C VAL A 70 -3.66 5.22 7.18
N GLU A 71 -4.49 5.85 6.35
CA GLU A 71 -4.19 6.09 4.94
C GLU A 71 -2.97 7.00 4.73
N ILE A 72 -2.82 8.04 5.55
CA ILE A 72 -1.66 8.94 5.51
C ILE A 72 -0.40 8.18 5.92
N SER A 73 -0.45 7.42 7.01
CA SER A 73 0.68 6.61 7.49
C SER A 73 1.13 5.60 6.43
N ASN A 74 0.19 4.87 5.81
CA ASN A 74 0.48 3.93 4.73
C ASN A 74 1.17 4.61 3.53
N ARG A 75 0.72 5.83 3.17
CA ARG A 75 1.32 6.60 2.08
C ARG A 75 2.73 7.07 2.43
N ILE A 76 2.95 7.53 3.66
CA ILE A 76 4.27 7.93 4.16
C ILE A 76 5.23 6.73 4.08
N ASP A 77 4.83 5.58 4.59
CA ASP A 77 5.64 4.36 4.57
C ASP A 77 5.99 3.94 3.13
N GLY A 78 5.02 4.03 2.21
CA GLY A 78 5.26 3.77 0.78
C GLY A 78 6.30 4.73 0.16
N VAL A 79 6.21 6.03 0.46
CA VAL A 79 7.16 7.04 -0.05
C VAL A 79 8.55 6.83 0.55
N LEU A 80 8.65 6.62 1.86
CA LEU A 80 9.92 6.40 2.56
C LEU A 80 10.60 5.10 2.11
N GLY A 81 9.83 4.01 1.99
CA GLY A 81 10.32 2.74 1.47
C GLY A 81 10.86 2.86 0.05
N ASN A 82 10.11 3.51 -0.85
CA ASN A 82 10.55 3.73 -2.22
C ASN A 82 11.82 4.61 -2.30
N LYS A 83 11.92 5.65 -1.48
CA LYS A 83 13.12 6.50 -1.41
C LYS A 83 14.35 5.71 -0.96
N ALA A 84 14.20 4.88 0.08
CA ALA A 84 15.28 4.02 0.57
C ALA A 84 15.74 3.02 -0.50
N PHE A 85 14.78 2.39 -1.19
CA PHE A 85 15.05 1.47 -2.30
C PHE A 85 15.81 2.15 -3.44
N ASN A 86 15.34 3.31 -3.92
CA ASN A 86 15.99 4.05 -5.01
C ASN A 86 17.41 4.49 -4.65
N LYS A 87 17.65 4.89 -3.39
CA LYS A 87 18.99 5.20 -2.91
C LYS A 87 19.90 3.97 -2.94
N ALA A 88 19.43 2.85 -2.41
CA ALA A 88 20.22 1.61 -2.39
C ALA A 88 20.56 1.12 -3.82
N LEU A 89 19.61 1.23 -4.75
CA LEU A 89 19.84 0.89 -6.16
C LEU A 89 20.92 1.79 -6.80
N ASN A 90 20.83 3.10 -6.59
CA ASN A 90 21.82 4.05 -7.09
C ASN A 90 23.22 3.79 -6.52
N ASP A 91 23.31 3.50 -5.22
CA ASP A 91 24.58 3.19 -4.54
C ASP A 91 25.22 1.92 -5.14
N GLN A 92 24.41 0.90 -5.48
CA GLN A 92 24.89 -0.32 -6.16
C GLN A 92 25.37 -0.05 -7.60
N LEU A 93 24.60 0.69 -8.39
CA LEU A 93 24.99 1.05 -9.76
C LEU A 93 26.30 1.83 -9.79
N LEU A 94 26.47 2.78 -8.87
CA LEU A 94 27.70 3.57 -8.77
C LEU A 94 28.93 2.72 -8.41
N ARG A 95 28.73 1.62 -7.67
CA ARG A 95 29.79 0.66 -7.34
C ARG A 95 30.17 -0.24 -8.50
N LEU A 96 29.23 -0.56 -9.40
CA LEU A 96 29.47 -1.38 -10.58
C LEU A 96 30.16 -0.61 -11.73
N LEU A 97 30.05 0.71 -11.72
CA LEU A 97 30.67 1.61 -12.71
C LEU A 97 32.08 2.10 -12.30
N LYS A 98 32.59 1.65 -11.15
CA LYS A 98 33.95 1.89 -10.67
C LYS A 98 34.78 0.63 -10.79
#